data_AF-A0A929DVE3-F1
#
_entry.id   AF-A0A929DVE3-F1
#
_cell.length_a   1.000
_cell.length_b   1.000
_cell.length_c   1.000
_cell.angle_alpha   90.00
_cell.angle_beta   90.00
_cell.angle_gamma   90.00
#
_symmetry.space_group_name_H-M   'P 1'
#
loop_
_entity.id
_entity.type
_entity.pdbx_description
1 polymer ?
#
loop_
_entity_poly.entity_id
_entity_poly.type
_entity_poly.pdbx_seq_one_letter_code
_entity_poly.pdbx_strand_id
1 'polypeptide(L)'
;MRFKYICLLVSFSFAFTHAKSNDPFLQEIATVFTMDDGLPEIVFSEIRIDESSNIIAVSTSGEYMYDGDRWRIHPEPSSTLKEEKMEAAEPVWSEVIYQQQVYIGKKDGLFVQGENEDEWNELFPADKNYSWKLSNVSVLQVDSKNRLWFGSDEGAGYFHKGQWKLFTGKEGLPYKYFTCTAAAPDGEIWFGTRKGAIRTDGEKFYYRFSRRWLPDDVVNDVLVEKDGTVWFATDKGVSRISFQSMTLEEKAKLFTEQVELRHNRMGFIAQNRLKERFDANSWEPAISDNDGMYTAMYGAAQAFRYAVTGSPEAKMLAKRSFDACKWLVDITHEEGFPARVIIPIDWPEPVNEQYGHEYNINKQKEDPFWKDIIPRFVKSKDGKYLWKCDTSSDELAGHYFFYGIYYDLLADTEEEKMLVREVVGDITDHLIRHGFLLQDHDGKATRWADFSPEFFNSVWGWDQRGLNSMMMLSFLNVAHHVCGDPKYLETAEMLREK
;
A
#
# COMPACT_ATOMS: atom_id res chain seq x y z
N MET A 1 -0.88 -59.56 4.74
CA MET A 1 -0.23 -58.34 4.19
C MET A 1 -0.64 -57.18 5.09
N ARG A 2 0.23 -56.77 6.03
CA ARG A 2 -0.03 -55.64 6.95
C ARG A 2 0.91 -54.50 6.54
N PHE A 3 0.36 -53.39 6.04
CA PHE A 3 1.13 -52.16 5.82
C PHE A 3 1.28 -51.44 7.16
N LYS A 4 2.54 -51.24 7.59
CA LYS A 4 2.89 -50.33 8.68
C LYS A 4 3.00 -48.92 8.08
N TYR A 5 2.16 -48.00 8.53
CA TYR A 5 2.38 -46.58 8.29
C TYR A 5 3.48 -46.11 9.24
N ILE A 6 4.57 -45.60 8.67
CA ILE A 6 5.64 -44.92 9.38
C ILE A 6 5.19 -43.48 9.57
N CYS A 7 4.89 -43.08 10.81
CA CYS A 7 4.75 -41.66 11.16
C CYS A 7 6.13 -41.01 11.05
N LEU A 8 6.34 -40.20 10.01
CA LEU A 8 7.43 -39.23 9.99
C LEU A 8 7.06 -38.08 10.93
N LEU A 9 7.65 -38.07 12.12
CA LEU A 9 7.77 -36.86 12.93
C LEU A 9 8.74 -35.92 12.21
N VAL A 10 8.20 -34.93 11.49
CA VAL A 10 8.99 -33.81 10.98
C VAL A 10 9.14 -32.82 12.13
N SER A 11 10.21 -32.96 12.89
CA SER A 11 10.66 -31.93 13.82
C SER A 11 11.16 -30.73 13.02
N PHE A 12 10.37 -29.67 12.92
CA PHE A 12 10.86 -28.37 12.49
C PHE A 12 11.77 -27.80 13.59
N SER A 13 13.06 -28.12 13.54
CA SER A 13 14.06 -27.28 14.19
C SER A 13 14.12 -25.98 13.39
N PHE A 14 13.49 -24.93 13.90
CA PHE A 14 13.80 -23.57 13.50
C PHE A 14 15.23 -23.28 13.96
N ALA A 15 16.21 -23.67 13.15
CA ALA A 15 17.52 -23.07 13.21
C ALA A 15 17.30 -21.62 12.77
N PHE A 16 17.12 -20.71 13.73
CA PHE A 16 17.23 -19.28 13.48
C PHE A 16 18.69 -19.02 13.08
N THR A 17 19.00 -19.28 11.81
CA THR A 17 20.08 -18.58 11.12
C THR A 17 19.78 -17.11 11.36
N HIS A 18 20.61 -16.45 12.17
CA HIS A 18 20.52 -15.01 12.39
C HIS A 18 20.44 -14.39 11.01
N ALA A 19 19.26 -13.88 10.64
CA ALA A 19 19.03 -13.30 9.33
C ALA A 19 19.80 -11.97 9.30
N LYS A 20 21.10 -12.03 9.02
CA LYS A 20 21.92 -10.87 8.74
C LYS A 20 21.64 -10.41 7.32
N SER A 21 20.46 -9.86 7.08
CA SER A 21 20.28 -8.96 5.94
C SER A 21 20.63 -7.54 6.38
N ASN A 22 21.88 -7.36 6.83
CA ASN A 22 22.46 -6.02 7.05
C ASN A 22 22.85 -5.35 5.72
N ASP A 23 22.58 -6.01 4.60
CA ASP A 23 22.84 -5.47 3.27
C ASP A 23 21.93 -4.26 3.06
N PRO A 24 22.51 -3.07 2.82
CA PRO A 24 21.70 -1.90 2.52
C PRO A 24 21.05 -2.05 1.14
N PHE A 25 19.87 -1.46 1.00
CA PHE A 25 19.22 -1.24 -0.28
C PHE A 25 18.90 0.24 -0.44
N LEU A 26 18.71 0.68 -1.69
CA LEU A 26 18.31 2.04 -1.98
C LEU A 26 16.79 2.17 -1.84
N GLN A 27 16.35 2.90 -0.81
CA GLN A 27 14.96 3.28 -0.60
C GLN A 27 14.67 4.61 -1.29
N GLU A 28 13.64 4.65 -2.12
CA GLU A 28 13.11 5.89 -2.68
C GLU A 28 12.48 6.74 -1.58
N ILE A 29 12.89 7.99 -1.48
CA ILE A 29 12.35 9.00 -0.56
C ILE A 29 11.80 10.15 -1.41
N ALA A 30 10.48 10.37 -1.32
CA ALA A 30 9.82 11.48 -1.99
C ALA A 30 9.80 12.72 -1.08
N THR A 31 10.17 13.87 -1.64
CA THR A 31 9.96 15.20 -1.05
C THR A 31 9.08 15.98 -2.00
N VAL A 32 7.92 16.46 -1.53
CA VAL A 32 6.98 17.23 -2.32
C VAL A 32 7.08 18.70 -1.92
N PHE A 33 7.28 19.57 -2.90
CA PHE A 33 7.45 21.02 -2.71
C PHE A 33 6.25 21.78 -3.26
N THR A 34 5.67 22.65 -2.43
CA THR A 34 4.47 23.45 -2.72
C THR A 34 4.61 24.90 -2.19
N MET A 35 3.49 25.59 -1.92
CA MET A 35 3.46 26.94 -1.33
C MET A 35 4.20 27.03 -0.01
N ASP A 36 4.13 26.01 0.82
CA ASP A 36 4.80 26.00 2.13
C ASP A 36 6.34 25.98 1.97
N ASP A 37 6.84 25.60 0.79
CA ASP A 37 8.26 25.45 0.47
C ASP A 37 8.82 26.61 -0.40
N GLY A 38 8.02 27.65 -0.65
CA GLY A 38 8.41 28.82 -1.42
C GLY A 38 8.02 28.80 -2.90
N LEU A 39 7.28 27.79 -3.36
CA LEU A 39 6.75 27.73 -4.73
C LEU A 39 5.32 28.29 -4.81
N PRO A 40 4.97 29.18 -5.76
CA PRO A 40 3.56 29.56 -5.96
C PRO A 40 2.68 28.36 -6.41
N GLU A 41 1.37 28.43 -6.14
CA GLU A 41 0.38 27.46 -6.63
C GLU A 41 0.05 27.72 -8.12
N ILE A 42 0.94 27.26 -8.99
CA ILE A 42 0.87 27.41 -10.45
C ILE A 42 1.47 26.19 -11.15
N VAL A 43 1.26 26.13 -12.46
CA VAL A 43 1.83 25.10 -13.33
C VAL A 43 3.34 25.34 -13.52
N PHE A 44 4.12 24.31 -13.22
CA PHE A 44 5.53 24.25 -13.60
C PHE A 44 5.65 23.44 -14.88
N SER A 45 6.18 24.06 -15.93
CA SER A 45 6.29 23.47 -17.26
C SER A 45 7.63 22.80 -17.53
N GLU A 46 8.66 23.13 -16.76
CA GLU A 46 10.03 22.66 -16.99
C GLU A 46 10.79 22.53 -15.66
N ILE A 47 11.70 21.56 -15.60
CA ILE A 47 12.66 21.37 -14.50
C ILE A 47 14.03 21.07 -15.10
N ARG A 48 15.05 21.88 -14.78
CA ARG A 48 16.38 21.76 -15.40
C ARG A 48 17.51 22.08 -14.44
N ILE A 49 18.74 21.84 -14.91
CA ILE A 49 19.97 22.27 -14.25
C ILE A 49 20.53 23.46 -15.03
N ASP A 50 20.85 24.57 -14.34
CA ASP A 50 21.51 25.73 -14.96
C ASP A 50 23.03 25.52 -15.13
N GLU A 51 23.71 26.51 -15.74
CA GLU A 51 25.17 26.46 -15.93
C GLU A 51 25.97 26.39 -14.61
N SER A 52 25.38 26.88 -13.52
CA SER A 52 25.95 26.86 -12.18
C SER A 52 25.60 25.59 -11.40
N SER A 53 24.96 24.61 -12.03
CA SER A 53 24.50 23.36 -11.43
C SER A 53 23.38 23.52 -10.39
N ASN A 54 22.60 24.59 -10.45
CA ASN A 54 21.40 24.76 -9.62
C ASN A 54 20.19 24.10 -10.27
N ILE A 55 19.27 23.59 -9.44
CA ILE A 55 17.98 23.05 -9.88
C ILE A 55 16.99 24.19 -10.07
N ILE A 56 16.48 24.35 -11.29
CA ILE A 56 15.57 25.41 -11.69
C ILE A 56 14.23 24.84 -12.13
N ALA A 57 13.15 25.26 -11.47
CA ALA A 57 11.78 25.01 -11.89
C ALA A 57 11.23 26.25 -12.61
N VAL A 58 10.62 26.06 -13.77
CA VAL A 58 10.07 27.16 -14.57
C VAL A 58 8.56 27.09 -14.63
N SER A 59 7.93 28.23 -14.46
CA SER A 59 6.50 28.44 -14.61
C SER A 59 6.23 29.64 -15.51
N THR A 60 4.95 29.89 -15.78
CA THR A 60 4.51 31.10 -16.49
C THR A 60 4.78 32.40 -15.73
N SER A 61 5.02 32.36 -14.42
CA SER A 61 5.31 33.54 -13.60
C SER A 61 6.80 33.79 -13.37
N GLY A 62 7.67 32.88 -13.78
CA GLY A 62 9.12 33.04 -13.66
C GLY A 62 9.86 31.73 -13.38
N GLU A 63 11.14 31.89 -13.04
CA GLU A 63 12.05 30.79 -12.72
C GLU A 63 12.31 30.76 -11.21
N TYR A 64 12.37 29.55 -10.65
CA TYR A 64 12.56 29.30 -9.22
C TYR A 64 13.77 28.39 -9.04
N MET A 65 14.70 28.80 -8.18
CA MET A 65 15.92 28.07 -7.85
C MET A 65 15.75 27.35 -6.52
N TYR A 66 16.17 26.08 -6.46
CA TYR A 66 16.27 25.35 -5.21
C TYR A 66 17.62 25.65 -4.51
N ASP A 67 17.58 26.10 -3.25
CA ASP A 67 18.79 26.45 -2.49
C ASP A 67 19.35 25.31 -1.62
N GLY A 68 18.73 24.13 -1.67
CA GLY A 68 19.05 22.98 -0.82
C GLY A 68 18.04 22.73 0.31
N ASP A 69 17.20 23.72 0.62
CA ASP A 69 16.11 23.62 1.61
C ASP A 69 14.78 24.06 1.00
N ARG A 70 14.75 25.27 0.40
CA ARG A 70 13.55 25.92 -0.12
C ARG A 70 13.72 26.39 -1.56
N TRP A 71 12.60 26.76 -2.17
CA TRP A 71 12.57 27.42 -3.46
C TRP A 71 12.57 28.94 -3.31
N ARG A 72 13.33 29.62 -4.17
CA ARG A 72 13.39 31.08 -4.24
C ARG A 72 13.27 31.53 -5.69
N ILE A 73 12.79 32.74 -5.90
CA ILE A 73 12.80 33.35 -7.24
C ILE A 73 14.25 33.40 -7.73
N HIS A 74 14.48 32.92 -8.96
CA HIS A 74 15.80 32.94 -9.58
C HIS A 74 16.25 34.40 -9.82
N PRO A 75 17.47 34.79 -9.38
CA PRO A 75 17.91 36.19 -9.40
C PRO A 75 18.19 36.72 -10.81
N GLU A 76 18.60 35.86 -11.73
CA GLU A 76 18.91 36.18 -13.12
C GLU A 76 18.18 35.22 -14.06
N PRO A 77 16.84 35.34 -14.22
CA PRO A 77 16.08 34.39 -15.02
C PRO A 77 16.61 34.35 -16.45
N SER A 78 16.83 33.16 -16.99
CA SER A 78 17.20 33.02 -18.39
C SER A 78 16.05 33.54 -19.24
N SER A 79 16.29 34.48 -20.15
CA SER A 79 15.24 35.17 -20.90
C SER A 79 14.62 34.31 -22.02
N THR A 80 14.31 33.05 -21.73
CA THR A 80 13.68 32.11 -22.66
C THR A 80 12.46 31.47 -22.02
N LEU A 81 11.49 32.31 -21.62
CA LEU A 81 10.10 31.88 -21.76
C LEU A 81 9.91 31.66 -23.26
N LYS A 82 9.84 30.39 -23.71
CA LYS A 82 9.62 30.05 -25.11
C LYS A 82 8.35 30.79 -25.57
N GLU A 83 8.54 31.83 -26.39
CA GLU A 83 7.45 32.40 -27.19
C GLU A 83 6.84 31.25 -28.00
N GLU A 84 5.53 31.05 -27.87
CA GLU A 84 4.76 30.18 -28.75
C GLU A 84 4.97 30.67 -30.20
N LYS A 85 5.77 29.93 -30.97
CA LYS A 85 5.98 30.20 -32.39
C LYS A 85 4.90 29.50 -33.22
N MET A 86 4.29 30.33 -34.07
CA MET A 86 3.29 30.06 -35.10
C MET A 86 3.65 28.93 -36.09
N GLU A 87 2.61 28.31 -36.65
CA GLU A 87 2.59 27.18 -37.61
C GLU A 87 3.45 27.34 -38.88
N ALA A 88 4.16 26.26 -39.25
CA ALA A 88 4.10 25.56 -40.54
C ALA A 88 5.09 24.37 -40.55
N ALA A 89 4.68 23.24 -41.16
CA ALA A 89 5.17 21.85 -41.01
C ALA A 89 4.54 21.11 -39.82
N GLU A 90 4.20 19.82 -40.00
CA GLU A 90 3.60 19.03 -38.93
C GLU A 90 4.49 19.03 -37.68
N PRO A 91 3.96 19.34 -36.49
CA PRO A 91 4.78 19.53 -35.31
C PRO A 91 5.53 18.24 -34.95
N VAL A 92 6.86 18.31 -34.90
CA VAL A 92 7.71 17.29 -34.28
C VAL A 92 7.50 17.38 -32.77
N TRP A 93 7.09 16.28 -32.15
CA TRP A 93 6.77 16.23 -30.72
C TRP A 93 7.94 15.76 -29.87
N SER A 94 8.81 14.93 -30.45
CA SER A 94 10.03 14.45 -29.81
C SER A 94 11.12 14.20 -30.84
N GLU A 95 12.37 14.35 -30.43
CA GLU A 95 13.55 14.15 -31.29
C GLU A 95 14.68 13.55 -30.47
N VAL A 96 15.44 12.61 -31.05
CA VAL A 96 16.66 12.09 -30.44
C VAL A 96 17.66 11.63 -31.51
N ILE A 97 18.96 11.76 -31.20
CA ILE A 97 20.01 11.17 -32.03
C ILE A 97 20.34 9.77 -31.48
N TYR A 98 20.20 8.75 -32.32
CA TYR A 98 20.57 7.37 -32.00
C TYR A 98 21.44 6.81 -33.11
N GLN A 99 22.65 6.34 -32.77
CA GLN A 99 23.60 5.77 -33.72
C GLN A 99 23.88 6.67 -34.95
N GLN A 100 24.07 7.97 -34.71
CA GLN A 100 24.31 9.02 -35.74
C GLN A 100 23.14 9.29 -36.68
N GLN A 101 21.95 8.75 -36.40
CA GLN A 101 20.73 9.07 -37.12
C GLN A 101 19.78 9.85 -36.23
N VAL A 102 19.04 10.79 -36.83
CA VAL A 102 18.00 11.55 -36.14
C VAL A 102 16.69 10.76 -36.22
N TYR A 103 16.04 10.59 -35.07
CA TYR A 103 14.72 9.99 -34.94
C TYR A 103 13.77 11.07 -34.46
N ILE A 104 12.59 11.15 -35.07
CA ILE A 104 11.54 12.10 -34.69
C ILE A 104 10.22 11.38 -34.44
N GLY A 105 9.54 11.79 -33.39
CA GLY A 105 8.18 11.39 -33.08
C GLY A 105 7.20 12.49 -33.47
N LYS A 106 6.09 12.11 -34.09
CA LYS A 106 5.02 13.02 -34.52
C LYS A 106 3.67 12.48 -34.07
N LYS A 107 2.62 13.24 -34.41
CA LYS A 107 1.22 12.82 -34.25
C LYS A 107 0.90 11.49 -34.95
N ASP A 108 1.51 11.23 -36.09
CA ASP A 108 1.11 10.16 -37.02
C ASP A 108 2.14 9.03 -37.18
N GLY A 109 3.27 9.11 -36.48
CA GLY A 109 4.29 8.06 -36.54
C GLY A 109 5.61 8.38 -35.85
N LEU A 110 6.51 7.39 -35.92
CA LEU A 110 7.92 7.48 -35.60
C LEU A 110 8.71 7.44 -36.90
N PHE A 111 9.66 8.34 -37.08
CA PHE A 111 10.44 8.46 -38.30
C PHE A 111 11.93 8.46 -37.99
N VAL A 112 12.73 7.95 -38.92
CA VAL A 112 14.19 8.08 -38.93
C VAL A 112 14.63 8.84 -40.17
N GLN A 113 15.63 9.70 -40.01
CA GLN A 113 16.21 10.45 -41.12
C GLN A 113 16.87 9.50 -42.13
N GLY A 114 16.57 9.72 -43.42
CA GLY A 114 17.14 9.00 -44.55
C GLY A 114 18.56 9.48 -44.89
N GLU A 115 19.02 9.16 -46.11
CA GLU A 115 20.34 9.59 -46.58
C GLU A 115 20.43 11.10 -46.83
N ASN A 116 19.29 11.72 -47.17
CA ASN A 116 19.16 13.16 -47.34
C ASN A 116 18.51 13.79 -46.10
N GLU A 117 18.90 15.02 -45.76
CA GLU A 117 18.40 15.69 -44.55
C GLU A 117 16.87 15.87 -44.52
N ASP A 118 16.24 15.99 -45.71
CA ASP A 118 14.79 16.18 -45.88
C ASP A 118 13.99 14.87 -46.03
N GLU A 119 14.67 13.72 -46.10
CA GLU A 119 14.03 12.42 -46.31
C GLU A 119 13.73 11.75 -44.97
N TRP A 120 12.48 11.35 -44.75
CA TRP A 120 12.03 10.71 -43.52
C TRP A 120 11.39 9.36 -43.80
N ASN A 121 11.93 8.31 -43.18
CA ASN A 121 11.42 6.95 -43.30
C ASN A 121 10.56 6.62 -42.07
N GLU A 122 9.28 6.31 -42.29
CA GLU A 122 8.37 5.87 -41.22
C GLU A 122 8.78 4.49 -40.71
N LEU A 123 8.83 4.34 -39.39
CA LEU A 123 9.14 3.10 -38.70
C LEU A 123 7.86 2.46 -38.15
N PHE A 124 7.80 1.13 -38.29
CA PHE A 124 6.71 0.30 -37.76
C PHE A 124 7.26 -0.69 -36.73
N PRO A 125 7.40 -0.28 -35.45
CA PRO A 125 7.90 -1.18 -34.41
C PRO A 125 7.09 -2.47 -34.31
N ALA A 126 7.78 -3.60 -34.29
CA ALA A 126 7.15 -4.91 -34.23
C ALA A 126 7.97 -5.91 -33.42
N ASP A 127 7.29 -6.70 -32.62
CA ASP A 127 7.82 -7.85 -31.90
C ASP A 127 6.92 -9.09 -32.11
N LYS A 128 7.12 -10.15 -31.31
CA LYS A 128 6.34 -11.38 -31.43
C LYS A 128 4.83 -11.23 -31.14
N ASN A 129 4.44 -10.19 -30.41
CA ASN A 129 3.08 -9.97 -29.92
C ASN A 129 2.37 -8.87 -30.71
N TYR A 130 3.12 -7.85 -31.15
CA TYR A 130 2.57 -6.62 -31.69
C TYR A 130 3.31 -6.15 -32.94
N SER A 131 2.59 -5.42 -33.79
CA SER A 131 3.14 -4.64 -34.91
C SER A 131 2.37 -3.33 -34.97
N TRP A 132 3.05 -2.21 -34.81
CA TRP A 132 2.41 -0.91 -34.62
C TRP A 132 2.70 0.04 -35.78
N LYS A 133 1.64 0.66 -36.29
CA LYS A 133 1.73 2.03 -36.81
C LYS A 133 1.47 2.94 -35.62
N LEU A 134 2.48 3.69 -35.23
CA LEU A 134 2.40 4.52 -34.03
C LEU A 134 1.57 5.78 -34.29
N SER A 135 0.92 6.26 -33.24
CA SER A 135 0.34 7.58 -33.19
C SER A 135 0.76 8.28 -31.91
N ASN A 136 0.83 9.60 -31.97
CA ASN A 136 1.14 10.45 -30.85
C ASN A 136 2.48 10.08 -30.16
N VAL A 137 3.57 10.01 -30.93
CA VAL A 137 4.90 9.69 -30.42
C VAL A 137 5.50 10.92 -29.71
N SER A 138 5.10 11.10 -28.45
CA SER A 138 5.39 12.31 -27.67
C SER A 138 6.73 12.28 -26.95
N VAL A 139 7.36 11.11 -26.82
CA VAL A 139 8.63 10.96 -26.10
C VAL A 139 9.58 10.03 -26.86
N LEU A 140 10.84 10.44 -26.95
CA LEU A 140 11.96 9.66 -27.47
C LEU A 140 13.15 9.85 -26.53
N GLN A 141 13.86 8.78 -26.21
CA GLN A 141 15.02 8.83 -25.32
C GLN A 141 16.02 7.72 -25.64
N VAL A 142 17.31 8.01 -25.57
CA VAL A 142 18.36 6.99 -25.56
C VAL A 142 18.89 6.84 -24.14
N ASP A 143 18.98 5.60 -23.67
CA ASP A 143 19.56 5.30 -22.36
C ASP A 143 21.04 4.89 -22.42
N SER A 144 21.68 4.76 -21.24
CA SER A 144 23.09 4.34 -21.15
C SER A 144 23.34 2.88 -21.56
N LYS A 145 22.28 2.08 -21.75
CA LYS A 145 22.33 0.71 -22.31
C LYS A 145 22.20 0.71 -23.83
N ASN A 146 22.22 1.88 -24.47
CA ASN A 146 22.07 2.06 -25.92
C ASN A 146 20.73 1.50 -26.45
N ARG A 147 19.66 1.70 -25.69
CA ARG A 147 18.28 1.41 -26.11
C ARG A 147 17.60 2.72 -26.51
N LEU A 148 16.98 2.72 -27.69
CA LEU A 148 16.14 3.82 -28.16
C LEU A 148 14.72 3.58 -27.69
N TRP A 149 14.27 4.33 -26.71
CA TRP A 149 12.93 4.29 -26.14
C TRP A 149 11.98 5.24 -26.85
N PHE A 150 10.71 4.84 -26.92
CA PHE A 150 9.60 5.69 -27.32
C PHE A 150 8.37 5.46 -26.46
N GLY A 151 7.48 6.45 -26.44
CA GLY A 151 6.13 6.35 -25.90
C GLY A 151 5.11 6.91 -26.89
N SER A 152 3.99 6.22 -27.03
CA SER A 152 2.92 6.51 -27.98
C SER A 152 1.53 6.18 -27.40
N ASP A 153 0.47 6.37 -28.18
CA ASP A 153 -0.90 6.00 -27.78
C ASP A 153 -1.17 4.48 -27.80
N GLU A 154 -0.34 3.72 -28.51
CA GLU A 154 -0.37 2.25 -28.54
C GLU A 154 0.31 1.65 -27.31
N GLY A 155 1.34 2.32 -26.79
CA GLY A 155 2.11 1.86 -25.63
C GLY A 155 3.49 2.50 -25.55
N ALA A 156 4.42 1.81 -24.89
CA ALA A 156 5.83 2.17 -24.88
C ALA A 156 6.66 1.06 -25.54
N GLY A 157 7.86 1.37 -25.96
CA GLY A 157 8.78 0.35 -26.45
C GLY A 157 10.20 0.84 -26.52
N TYR A 158 11.12 -0.08 -26.79
CA TYR A 158 12.47 0.29 -27.15
C TYR A 158 13.03 -0.57 -28.28
N PHE A 159 13.94 0.01 -29.04
CA PHE A 159 14.79 -0.69 -30.00
C PHE A 159 16.17 -0.93 -29.40
N HIS A 160 16.63 -2.17 -29.49
CA HIS A 160 17.98 -2.55 -29.07
C HIS A 160 18.48 -3.73 -29.91
N LYS A 161 19.71 -3.62 -30.44
CA LYS A 161 20.38 -4.70 -31.20
C LYS A 161 19.50 -5.29 -32.32
N GLY A 162 18.82 -4.43 -33.08
CA GLY A 162 18.02 -4.88 -34.22
C GLY A 162 16.63 -5.39 -33.86
N GLN A 163 16.21 -5.33 -32.60
CA GLN A 163 14.93 -5.85 -32.13
C GLN A 163 14.14 -4.80 -31.37
N TRP A 164 12.83 -4.79 -31.58
CA TRP A 164 11.90 -4.04 -30.75
C TRP A 164 11.41 -4.89 -29.58
N LYS A 165 11.21 -4.24 -28.44
CA LYS A 165 10.45 -4.78 -27.31
C LYS A 165 9.32 -3.81 -27.01
N LEU A 166 8.09 -4.30 -27.04
CA LEU A 166 6.89 -3.47 -26.99
C LEU A 166 6.07 -3.77 -25.73
N PHE A 167 5.49 -2.74 -25.14
CA PHE A 167 4.81 -2.80 -23.85
C PHE A 167 3.44 -2.14 -23.88
N THR A 168 2.44 -2.88 -23.46
CA THR A 168 1.09 -2.42 -23.14
C THR A 168 0.78 -2.69 -21.67
N GLY A 169 -0.46 -2.45 -21.24
CA GLY A 169 -0.93 -2.87 -19.93
C GLY A 169 -0.78 -4.38 -19.66
N LYS A 170 -0.75 -5.23 -20.71
CA LYS A 170 -0.52 -6.68 -20.56
C LYS A 170 0.90 -7.00 -20.10
N GLU A 171 1.86 -6.17 -20.48
CA GLU A 171 3.27 -6.30 -20.07
C GLU A 171 3.60 -5.44 -18.84
N GLY A 172 2.58 -4.83 -18.21
CA GLY A 172 2.72 -4.09 -16.96
C GLY A 172 2.86 -2.57 -17.10
N LEU A 173 2.77 -2.00 -18.31
CA LEU A 173 2.74 -0.54 -18.49
C LEU A 173 1.47 0.03 -17.81
N PRO A 174 1.60 0.84 -16.74
CA PRO A 174 0.46 1.22 -15.91
C PRO A 174 -0.42 2.29 -16.56
N TYR A 175 0.17 3.13 -17.40
CA TYR A 175 -0.51 4.26 -18.04
C TYR A 175 0.18 4.61 -19.36
N LYS A 176 -0.61 5.12 -20.31
CA LYS A 176 -0.15 5.67 -21.60
C LYS A 176 -0.46 7.18 -21.63
N TYR A 177 -0.13 7.91 -22.69
CA TYR A 177 -0.17 9.39 -22.72
C TYR A 177 1.00 10.02 -21.98
N PHE A 178 2.18 9.78 -22.54
CA PHE A 178 3.46 10.30 -22.08
C PHE A 178 3.58 11.79 -22.39
N THR A 179 4.20 12.54 -21.48
CA THR A 179 4.38 14.00 -21.58
C THR A 179 5.86 14.37 -21.68
N CYS A 180 6.73 13.63 -21.00
CA CYS A 180 8.17 13.86 -20.98
C CYS A 180 8.91 12.55 -20.65
N THR A 181 10.22 12.54 -20.87
CA THR A 181 11.08 11.38 -20.62
C THR A 181 12.48 11.82 -20.21
N ALA A 182 13.13 11.04 -19.36
CA ALA A 182 14.54 11.20 -19.02
C ALA A 182 15.21 9.84 -18.77
N ALA A 183 16.45 9.70 -19.22
CA ALA A 183 17.28 8.53 -18.92
C ALA A 183 18.04 8.73 -17.60
N ALA A 184 18.03 7.70 -16.76
CA ALA A 184 18.86 7.62 -15.58
C ALA A 184 20.25 7.05 -15.90
N PRO A 185 21.28 7.34 -15.07
CA PRO A 185 22.65 6.88 -15.30
C PRO A 185 22.80 5.35 -15.39
N ASP A 186 21.99 4.60 -14.65
CA ASP A 186 21.95 3.13 -14.61
C ASP A 186 21.20 2.50 -15.79
N GLY A 187 20.72 3.33 -16.72
CA GLY A 187 20.01 2.95 -17.92
C GLY A 187 18.53 2.68 -17.68
N GLU A 188 17.98 3.04 -16.53
CA GLU A 188 16.54 3.13 -16.36
C GLU A 188 15.98 4.36 -17.11
N ILE A 189 14.68 4.32 -17.40
CA ILE A 189 13.95 5.44 -17.99
C ILE A 189 12.87 5.88 -17.02
N TRP A 190 12.73 7.20 -16.91
CA TRP A 190 11.60 7.85 -16.30
C TRP A 190 10.71 8.46 -17.38
N PHE A 191 9.43 8.16 -17.32
CA PHE A 191 8.40 8.81 -18.11
C PHE A 191 7.52 9.67 -17.20
N GLY A 192 7.30 10.92 -17.59
CA GLY A 192 6.15 11.67 -17.13
C GLY A 192 4.91 11.31 -17.95
N THR A 193 3.75 11.37 -17.33
CA THR A 193 2.47 11.16 -18.00
C THR A 193 1.44 12.17 -17.51
N ARG A 194 0.27 12.19 -18.15
CA ARG A 194 -0.91 12.93 -17.65
C ARG A 194 -1.48 12.38 -16.34
N LYS A 195 -0.99 11.24 -15.86
CA LYS A 195 -1.44 10.61 -14.63
C LYS A 195 -0.28 9.86 -13.97
N GLY A 196 0.63 10.59 -13.33
CA GLY A 196 1.76 10.08 -12.57
C GLY A 196 3.04 9.92 -13.39
N ALA A 197 4.09 9.45 -12.74
CA ALA A 197 5.38 9.13 -13.33
C ALA A 197 5.62 7.61 -13.35
N ILE A 198 6.38 7.13 -14.34
CA ILE A 198 6.68 5.72 -14.53
C ILE A 198 8.20 5.55 -14.62
N ARG A 199 8.79 4.71 -13.76
CA ARG A 199 10.19 4.27 -13.90
C ARG A 199 10.21 2.87 -14.49
N THR A 200 11.16 2.58 -15.36
CA THR A 200 11.36 1.22 -15.87
C THR A 200 12.83 0.90 -16.14
N ASP A 201 13.20 -0.33 -15.86
CA ASP A 201 14.47 -0.94 -16.26
C ASP A 201 14.39 -1.63 -17.64
N GLY A 202 13.21 -1.71 -18.27
CA GLY A 202 12.94 -2.48 -19.49
C GLY A 202 12.41 -3.89 -19.26
N GLU A 203 12.14 -4.27 -18.02
CA GLU A 203 11.47 -5.51 -17.63
C GLU A 203 10.26 -5.26 -16.73
N LYS A 204 10.39 -4.32 -15.78
CA LYS A 204 9.34 -3.96 -14.84
C LYS A 204 9.01 -2.48 -14.93
N PHE A 205 7.77 -2.14 -14.64
CA PHE A 205 7.29 -0.77 -14.51
C PHE A 205 6.94 -0.49 -13.07
N TYR A 206 7.35 0.67 -12.60
CA TYR A 206 7.11 1.15 -11.25
C TYR A 206 6.38 2.49 -11.34
N TYR A 207 5.22 2.58 -10.70
CA TYR A 207 4.29 3.70 -10.89
C TYR A 207 4.27 4.64 -9.68
N ARG A 208 4.46 5.93 -9.91
CA ARG A 208 4.43 6.99 -8.89
C ARG A 208 3.22 7.84 -9.17
N PHE A 209 2.23 7.71 -8.31
CA PHE A 209 0.93 8.31 -8.48
C PHE A 209 0.47 8.99 -7.20
N SER A 210 -0.18 10.13 -7.39
CA SER A 210 -0.80 10.93 -6.35
C SER A 210 0.18 11.42 -5.28
N ARG A 211 -0.39 11.99 -4.22
CA ARG A 211 0.29 12.74 -3.15
C ARG A 211 1.31 11.94 -2.35
N ARG A 212 1.39 10.63 -2.54
CA ARG A 212 2.49 9.82 -2.01
C ARG A 212 3.83 10.17 -2.68
N TRP A 213 3.78 10.63 -3.92
CA TRP A 213 4.95 10.82 -4.77
C TRP A 213 4.98 12.19 -5.44
N LEU A 214 3.83 12.78 -5.78
CA LEU A 214 3.73 13.98 -6.61
C LEU A 214 2.69 14.96 -6.02
N PRO A 215 2.92 16.29 -6.11
CA PRO A 215 1.92 17.28 -5.69
C PRO A 215 0.69 17.31 -6.61
N ASP A 216 0.86 17.03 -7.90
CA ASP A 216 -0.20 16.78 -8.89
C ASP A 216 0.14 15.57 -9.77
N ASP A 217 -0.87 14.95 -10.37
CA ASP A 217 -0.70 13.77 -11.21
C ASP A 217 -0.27 14.12 -12.64
N VAL A 218 -0.47 15.36 -13.12
CA VAL A 218 0.05 15.78 -14.42
C VAL A 218 1.53 16.12 -14.29
N VAL A 219 2.39 15.28 -14.88
CA VAL A 219 3.85 15.51 -14.92
C VAL A 219 4.18 16.22 -16.22
N ASN A 220 4.72 17.44 -16.14
CA ASN A 220 5.03 18.25 -17.31
C ASN A 220 6.47 18.04 -17.79
N ASP A 221 7.40 17.85 -16.85
CA ASP A 221 8.80 17.64 -17.17
C ASP A 221 9.50 16.79 -16.09
N VAL A 222 10.59 16.12 -16.48
CA VAL A 222 11.37 15.25 -15.61
C VAL A 222 12.87 15.49 -15.82
N LEU A 223 13.57 15.68 -14.71
CA LEU A 223 15.02 15.82 -14.68
C LEU A 223 15.62 14.69 -13.84
N VAL A 224 16.67 14.06 -14.34
CA VAL A 224 17.45 13.06 -13.58
C VAL A 224 18.87 13.59 -13.39
N GLU A 225 19.30 13.65 -12.13
CA GLU A 225 20.65 14.04 -11.74
C GLU A 225 21.65 12.88 -11.89
N LYS A 226 22.95 13.21 -11.82
CA LYS A 226 24.02 12.22 -11.99
C LYS A 226 24.07 11.14 -10.89
N ASP A 227 23.56 11.45 -9.71
CA ASP A 227 23.45 10.51 -8.59
C ASP A 227 22.17 9.65 -8.65
N GLY A 228 21.32 9.88 -9.67
CA GLY A 228 20.04 9.22 -9.85
C GLY A 228 18.87 9.93 -9.19
N THR A 229 19.07 11.02 -8.44
CA THR A 229 17.98 11.84 -7.90
C THR A 229 17.11 12.38 -9.04
N VAL A 230 15.79 12.38 -8.85
CA VAL A 230 14.83 12.72 -9.90
C VAL A 230 13.92 13.83 -9.46
N TRP A 231 13.71 14.79 -10.34
CA TRP A 231 12.80 15.92 -10.13
C TRP A 231 11.66 15.90 -11.14
N PHE A 232 10.47 16.28 -10.69
CA PHE A 232 9.26 16.33 -11.51
C PHE A 232 8.61 17.71 -11.41
N ALA A 233 8.47 18.39 -12.54
CA ALA A 233 7.59 19.56 -12.65
C ALA A 233 6.14 19.11 -12.85
N THR A 234 5.20 19.70 -12.11
CA THR A 234 3.77 19.36 -12.18
C THR A 234 2.89 20.59 -12.16
N ASP A 235 1.58 20.40 -12.31
CA ASP A 235 0.59 21.50 -12.29
C ASP A 235 0.45 22.21 -10.93
N LYS A 236 0.93 21.62 -9.83
CA LYS A 236 0.77 22.18 -8.46
C LYS A 236 2.04 22.14 -7.62
N GLY A 237 3.20 22.18 -8.26
CA GLY A 237 4.50 22.21 -7.58
C GLY A 237 5.50 21.22 -8.17
N VAL A 238 6.53 20.92 -7.39
CA VAL A 238 7.65 20.08 -7.80
C VAL A 238 7.81 18.92 -6.83
N SER A 239 8.17 17.75 -7.33
CA SER A 239 8.58 16.61 -6.49
C SER A 239 10.04 16.26 -6.72
N ARG A 240 10.72 15.81 -5.67
CA ARG A 240 12.04 15.18 -5.71
C ARG A 240 11.94 13.76 -5.19
N ILE A 241 12.48 12.80 -5.93
CA ILE A 241 12.71 11.43 -5.48
C ILE A 241 14.22 11.22 -5.37
N SER A 242 14.70 11.06 -4.14
CA SER A 242 16.08 10.67 -3.86
C SER A 242 16.16 9.22 -3.41
N PHE A 243 17.37 8.67 -3.42
CA PHE A 243 17.64 7.29 -3.03
C PHE A 243 18.48 7.26 -1.76
N GLN A 244 17.88 6.83 -0.66
CA GLN A 244 18.55 6.68 0.61
C GLN A 244 18.97 5.22 0.81
N SER A 245 20.27 5.00 0.99
CA SER A 245 20.79 3.70 1.43
C SER A 245 20.31 3.41 2.84
N MET A 246 19.59 2.30 3.04
CA MET A 246 19.16 1.85 4.36
C MET A 246 19.03 0.33 4.43
N THR A 247 19.12 -0.23 5.62
CA THR A 247 18.83 -1.63 5.93
C THR A 247 17.34 -1.85 6.20
N LEU A 248 16.91 -3.10 6.16
CA LEU A 248 15.53 -3.46 6.57
C LEU A 248 15.27 -3.12 8.04
N GLU A 249 16.29 -3.21 8.90
CA GLU A 249 16.20 -2.86 10.32
C GLU A 249 15.95 -1.35 10.52
N GLU A 250 16.71 -0.49 9.83
CA GLU A 250 16.51 0.96 9.89
C GLU A 250 15.12 1.36 9.39
N LYS A 251 14.65 0.73 8.31
CA LYS A 251 13.31 0.97 7.78
C LYS A 251 12.22 0.51 8.75
N ALA A 252 12.37 -0.67 9.36
CA ALA A 252 11.44 -1.19 10.36
C ALA A 252 11.39 -0.30 11.60
N LYS A 253 12.55 0.21 12.05
CA LYS A 253 12.65 1.17 13.16
C LYS A 253 11.88 2.45 12.87
N LEU A 254 12.05 3.04 11.68
CA LEU A 254 11.33 4.25 11.28
C LEU A 254 9.80 4.07 11.35
N PHE A 255 9.26 2.97 10.81
CA PHE A 255 7.82 2.71 10.88
C PHE A 255 7.36 2.38 12.29
N THR A 256 8.16 1.67 13.09
CA THR A 256 7.86 1.38 14.49
C THR A 256 7.73 2.68 15.29
N GLU A 257 8.68 3.60 15.15
CA GLU A 257 8.65 4.91 15.81
C GLU A 257 7.44 5.73 15.40
N GLN A 258 7.07 5.74 14.10
CA GLN A 258 5.89 6.45 13.61
C GLN A 258 4.58 5.87 14.17
N VAL A 259 4.46 4.54 14.20
CA VAL A 259 3.29 3.84 14.76
C VAL A 259 3.16 4.15 16.24
N GLU A 260 4.25 4.02 17.00
CA GLU A 260 4.23 4.27 18.44
C GLU A 260 3.94 5.73 18.77
N LEU A 261 4.45 6.67 17.99
CA LEU A 261 4.24 8.10 18.23
C LEU A 261 2.80 8.56 17.94
N ARG A 262 2.19 8.05 16.85
CA ARG A 262 0.96 8.65 16.30
C ARG A 262 -0.25 7.71 16.24
N HIS A 263 -0.05 6.41 16.39
CA HIS A 263 -1.11 5.41 16.25
C HIS A 263 -1.40 4.65 17.55
N ASN A 264 -0.52 4.70 18.54
CA ASN A 264 -0.73 4.02 19.82
C ASN A 264 -1.74 4.79 20.69
N ARG A 265 -2.92 4.21 20.87
CA ARG A 265 -4.00 4.69 21.72
C ARG A 265 -4.32 3.66 22.79
N MET A 266 -3.79 3.87 24.01
CA MET A 266 -4.00 2.96 25.15
C MET A 266 -3.54 1.51 24.88
N GLY A 267 -2.52 1.33 24.04
CA GLY A 267 -2.02 0.01 23.63
C GLY A 267 -2.60 -0.50 22.31
N PHE A 268 -3.70 0.09 21.82
CA PHE A 268 -4.25 -0.20 20.49
C PHE A 268 -3.52 0.58 19.41
N ILE A 269 -3.24 -0.07 18.28
CA ILE A 269 -2.81 0.61 17.06
C ILE A 269 -4.06 1.06 16.30
N ALA A 270 -4.34 2.35 16.37
CA ALA A 270 -5.56 2.97 15.86
C ALA A 270 -5.25 3.95 14.72
N GLN A 271 -6.31 4.41 14.06
CA GLN A 271 -6.20 5.53 13.10
C GLN A 271 -5.81 6.84 13.81
N ASN A 272 -5.23 7.75 13.06
CA ASN A 272 -5.15 9.16 13.41
C ASN A 272 -5.58 10.01 12.22
N ARG A 273 -5.79 11.29 12.47
CA ARG A 273 -6.04 12.30 11.43
C ARG A 273 -5.15 13.51 11.68
N LEU A 274 -4.78 14.21 10.62
CA LEU A 274 -4.07 15.48 10.73
C LEU A 274 -5.10 16.61 10.82
N LYS A 275 -4.94 17.52 11.79
CA LYS A 275 -5.75 18.75 11.88
C LYS A 275 -5.37 19.76 10.81
N GLU A 276 -4.09 19.79 10.47
CA GLU A 276 -3.52 20.66 9.46
C GLU A 276 -2.97 19.80 8.32
N ARG A 277 -3.29 20.19 7.10
CA ARG A 277 -2.87 19.44 5.92
C ARG A 277 -1.34 19.43 5.85
N PHE A 278 -0.74 18.25 5.69
CA PHE A 278 0.71 18.02 5.59
C PHE A 278 1.55 18.26 6.84
N ASP A 279 1.00 18.79 7.94
CA ASP A 279 1.73 18.85 9.20
C ASP A 279 1.53 17.58 10.02
N ALA A 280 2.54 16.71 10.02
CA ALA A 280 2.55 15.48 10.80
C ALA A 280 2.58 15.71 12.32
N ASN A 281 2.79 16.95 12.80
CA ASN A 281 2.68 17.32 14.21
C ASN A 281 1.25 17.72 14.61
N SER A 282 0.39 18.03 13.65
CA SER A 282 -1.02 18.34 13.88
C SER A 282 -1.91 17.11 14.08
N TRP A 283 -1.30 15.92 14.19
CA TRP A 283 -2.03 14.66 14.33
C TRP A 283 -2.89 14.64 15.60
N GLU A 284 -4.02 13.97 15.52
CA GLU A 284 -4.84 13.62 16.67
C GLU A 284 -5.36 12.20 16.57
N PRO A 285 -5.46 11.48 17.70
CA PRO A 285 -5.90 10.10 17.69
C PRO A 285 -7.36 10.00 17.25
N ALA A 286 -7.65 8.98 16.46
CA ALA A 286 -8.98 8.64 15.98
C ALA A 286 -9.27 7.18 16.33
N ILE A 287 -10.51 6.77 16.09
CA ILE A 287 -10.89 5.37 16.10
C ILE A 287 -11.08 4.89 14.67
N SER A 288 -10.83 3.61 14.43
CA SER A 288 -11.21 2.97 13.18
C SER A 288 -12.37 1.99 13.40
N ASP A 289 -12.81 1.34 12.33
CA ASP A 289 -13.64 0.16 12.45
C ASP A 289 -12.83 -1.07 12.89
N ASN A 290 -11.49 -1.05 12.87
CA ASN A 290 -10.65 -2.24 13.00
C ASN A 290 -9.41 -2.07 13.91
N ASP A 291 -9.55 -1.38 15.05
CA ASP A 291 -8.42 -1.16 15.97
C ASP A 291 -7.82 -2.49 16.45
N GLY A 292 -8.65 -3.53 16.64
CA GLY A 292 -8.20 -4.89 16.98
C GLY A 292 -7.29 -5.52 15.93
N MET A 293 -7.72 -5.56 14.67
CA MET A 293 -6.96 -6.12 13.55
C MET A 293 -5.63 -5.39 13.35
N TYR A 294 -5.61 -4.06 13.35
CA TYR A 294 -4.36 -3.30 13.20
C TYR A 294 -3.40 -3.56 14.36
N THR A 295 -3.93 -3.67 15.59
CA THR A 295 -3.15 -4.03 16.78
C THR A 295 -2.56 -5.43 16.66
N ALA A 296 -3.34 -6.39 16.17
CA ALA A 296 -2.90 -7.76 15.96
C ALA A 296 -1.82 -7.87 14.87
N MET A 297 -1.98 -7.17 13.74
CA MET A 297 -0.96 -7.12 12.68
C MET A 297 0.34 -6.50 13.16
N TYR A 298 0.27 -5.41 13.93
CA TYR A 298 1.45 -4.80 14.53
C TYR A 298 2.10 -5.74 15.56
N GLY A 299 1.31 -6.38 16.41
CA GLY A 299 1.78 -7.38 17.36
C GLY A 299 2.51 -8.54 16.68
N ALA A 300 1.96 -9.08 15.58
CA ALA A 300 2.58 -10.12 14.78
C ALA A 300 3.89 -9.64 14.12
N ALA A 301 3.94 -8.41 13.63
CA ALA A 301 5.17 -7.83 13.10
C ALA A 301 6.27 -7.73 14.17
N GLN A 302 5.92 -7.31 15.39
CA GLN A 302 6.86 -7.26 16.52
C GLN A 302 7.25 -8.66 17.01
N ALA A 303 6.35 -9.64 16.92
CA ALA A 303 6.63 -11.04 17.20
C ALA A 303 7.69 -11.62 16.25
N PHE A 304 7.54 -11.40 14.95
CA PHE A 304 8.55 -11.79 13.97
C PHE A 304 9.87 -11.05 14.17
N ARG A 305 9.82 -9.75 14.47
CA ARG A 305 11.02 -8.96 14.81
C ARG A 305 11.74 -9.57 16.02
N TYR A 306 11.04 -9.92 17.09
CA TYR A 306 11.62 -10.58 18.26
C TYR A 306 12.25 -11.93 17.89
N ALA A 307 11.53 -12.79 17.16
CA ALA A 307 12.03 -14.12 16.79
C ALA A 307 13.35 -14.07 15.99
N VAL A 308 13.54 -13.04 15.17
CA VAL A 308 14.77 -12.86 14.38
C VAL A 308 15.89 -12.15 15.15
N THR A 309 15.55 -11.17 16.00
CA THR A 309 16.53 -10.23 16.59
C THR A 309 16.82 -10.49 18.08
N GLY A 310 15.94 -11.18 18.78
CA GLY A 310 15.95 -11.27 20.25
C GLY A 310 15.66 -9.94 20.96
N SER A 311 15.16 -8.92 20.26
CA SER A 311 14.96 -7.56 20.82
C SER A 311 13.95 -7.54 21.99
N PRO A 312 14.37 -7.17 23.22
CA PRO A 312 13.46 -7.05 24.36
C PRO A 312 12.32 -6.04 24.12
N GLU A 313 12.61 -4.97 23.38
CA GLU A 313 11.62 -3.97 22.98
C GLU A 313 10.55 -4.60 22.08
N ALA A 314 10.95 -5.40 21.08
CA ALA A 314 10.01 -6.08 20.20
C ALA A 314 9.09 -7.04 20.99
N LYS A 315 9.65 -7.78 21.95
CA LYS A 315 8.85 -8.64 22.84
C LYS A 315 7.86 -7.84 23.67
N MET A 316 8.29 -6.71 24.26
CA MET A 316 7.42 -5.83 25.04
C MET A 316 6.26 -5.27 24.18
N LEU A 317 6.55 -4.80 22.97
CA LEU A 317 5.54 -4.25 22.06
C LEU A 317 4.54 -5.32 21.60
N ALA A 318 5.03 -6.51 21.23
CA ALA A 318 4.17 -7.65 20.90
C ALA A 318 3.28 -8.05 22.09
N LYS A 319 3.84 -8.12 23.31
CA LYS A 319 3.06 -8.41 24.52
C LYS A 319 1.98 -7.36 24.78
N ARG A 320 2.29 -6.07 24.66
CA ARG A 320 1.29 -5.00 24.81
C ARG A 320 0.16 -5.15 23.79
N SER A 321 0.49 -5.46 22.53
CA SER A 321 -0.51 -5.72 21.50
C SER A 321 -1.39 -6.93 21.84
N PHE A 322 -0.81 -8.01 22.35
CA PHE A 322 -1.56 -9.17 22.83
C PHE A 322 -2.51 -8.80 23.97
N ASP A 323 -2.00 -8.09 24.98
CA ASP A 323 -2.80 -7.66 26.14
C ASP A 323 -3.96 -6.74 25.69
N ALA A 324 -3.74 -5.87 24.70
CA ALA A 324 -4.79 -5.04 24.11
C ALA A 324 -5.84 -5.86 23.33
N CYS A 325 -5.42 -6.84 22.52
CA CYS A 325 -6.35 -7.74 21.82
C CYS A 325 -7.14 -8.62 22.81
N LYS A 326 -6.53 -9.13 23.89
CA LYS A 326 -7.23 -9.84 24.95
C LYS A 326 -8.25 -8.93 25.63
N TRP A 327 -7.90 -7.67 25.88
CA TRP A 327 -8.82 -6.72 26.50
C TRP A 327 -10.10 -6.49 25.68
N LEU A 328 -10.03 -6.61 24.34
CA LEU A 328 -11.23 -6.58 23.49
C LEU A 328 -12.22 -7.68 23.83
N VAL A 329 -11.77 -8.85 24.27
CA VAL A 329 -12.64 -9.94 24.73
C VAL A 329 -13.07 -9.69 26.18
N ASP A 330 -12.13 -9.39 27.06
CA ASP A 330 -12.38 -9.29 28.51
C ASP A 330 -13.36 -8.18 28.89
N ILE A 331 -13.45 -7.12 28.09
CA ILE A 331 -14.30 -5.95 28.39
C ILE A 331 -15.79 -6.21 28.12
N THR A 332 -16.10 -7.18 27.25
CA THR A 332 -17.46 -7.35 26.76
C THR A 332 -18.33 -8.07 27.78
N HIS A 333 -19.64 -8.00 27.55
CA HIS A 333 -20.62 -8.64 28.43
C HIS A 333 -20.86 -10.11 28.04
N GLU A 334 -20.54 -10.46 26.80
CA GLU A 334 -20.77 -11.77 26.21
C GLU A 334 -19.46 -12.55 26.17
N GLU A 335 -19.45 -13.74 26.79
CA GLU A 335 -18.24 -14.55 26.92
C GLU A 335 -17.73 -15.00 25.55
N GLY A 336 -16.47 -14.65 25.26
CA GLY A 336 -15.82 -14.96 23.98
C GLY A 336 -16.15 -14.02 22.83
N PHE A 337 -16.94 -12.96 23.05
CA PHE A 337 -17.17 -11.94 22.04
C PHE A 337 -16.09 -10.84 22.12
N PRO A 338 -15.25 -10.64 21.08
CA PRO A 338 -14.32 -9.51 21.02
C PRO A 338 -15.04 -8.24 20.57
N ALA A 339 -14.84 -7.13 21.28
CA ALA A 339 -15.16 -5.80 20.79
C ALA A 339 -14.26 -5.39 19.61
N ARG A 340 -14.67 -4.40 18.83
CA ARG A 340 -13.85 -3.81 17.74
C ARG A 340 -12.88 -2.74 18.23
N VAL A 341 -13.35 -1.94 19.18
CA VAL A 341 -12.71 -0.72 19.66
C VAL A 341 -13.06 -0.56 21.13
N ILE A 342 -12.10 -0.11 21.94
CA ILE A 342 -12.33 0.39 23.30
C ILE A 342 -11.94 1.86 23.35
N ILE A 343 -12.79 2.72 23.93
CA ILE A 343 -12.53 4.15 24.15
C ILE A 343 -12.89 4.55 25.59
N PRO A 344 -12.28 5.62 26.16
CA PRO A 344 -12.73 6.23 27.40
C PRO A 344 -14.20 6.67 27.34
N ILE A 345 -14.87 6.68 28.51
CA ILE A 345 -16.30 7.06 28.61
C ILE A 345 -16.60 8.50 28.16
N ASP A 346 -15.61 9.38 28.21
CA ASP A 346 -15.69 10.79 27.81
C ASP A 346 -15.18 11.05 26.38
N TRP A 347 -14.87 9.99 25.62
CA TRP A 347 -14.44 10.11 24.23
C TRP A 347 -15.57 10.68 23.35
N PRO A 348 -15.32 11.72 22.55
CA PRO A 348 -16.34 12.29 21.67
C PRO A 348 -16.62 11.32 20.51
N GLU A 349 -17.75 10.62 20.54
CA GLU A 349 -18.18 9.83 19.40
C GLU A 349 -18.59 10.79 18.25
N PRO A 350 -18.04 10.61 17.03
CA PRO A 350 -18.59 11.31 15.89
C PRO A 350 -20.02 10.83 15.67
N VAL A 351 -21.00 11.73 15.84
CA VAL A 351 -22.40 11.46 15.49
C VAL A 351 -22.43 11.09 14.02
N ASN A 352 -22.73 9.83 13.73
CA ASN A 352 -22.84 9.36 12.36
C ASN A 352 -24.29 8.98 12.07
N GLU A 353 -25.00 9.88 11.39
CA GLU A 353 -26.39 9.69 10.96
C GLU A 353 -26.57 8.43 10.08
N GLN A 354 -25.49 7.94 9.46
CA GLN A 354 -25.46 6.72 8.64
C GLN A 354 -25.67 5.44 9.46
N TYR A 355 -25.66 5.47 10.80
CA TYR A 355 -25.79 4.25 11.62
C TYR A 355 -26.91 4.33 12.66
N GLY A 356 -27.85 5.28 12.51
CA GLY A 356 -29.01 5.37 13.38
C GLY A 356 -29.99 4.20 13.20
N HIS A 357 -30.89 4.01 14.17
CA HIS A 357 -31.92 2.97 14.13
C HIS A 357 -32.72 2.95 12.81
N GLU A 358 -33.15 4.11 12.31
CA GLU A 358 -33.93 4.19 11.06
C GLU A 358 -33.14 3.72 9.84
N TYR A 359 -31.85 4.05 9.79
CA TYR A 359 -30.96 3.57 8.74
C TYR A 359 -30.85 2.04 8.78
N ASN A 360 -30.58 1.47 9.96
CA ASN A 360 -30.44 0.02 10.12
C ASN A 360 -31.73 -0.72 9.75
N ILE A 361 -32.89 -0.23 10.20
CA ILE A 361 -34.20 -0.80 9.86
C ILE A 361 -34.47 -0.72 8.35
N ASN A 362 -34.07 0.37 7.69
CA ASN A 362 -34.22 0.48 6.23
C ASN A 362 -33.29 -0.49 5.49
N LYS A 363 -32.05 -0.67 5.96
CA LYS A 363 -31.10 -1.62 5.38
C LYS A 363 -31.56 -3.07 5.51
N GLN A 364 -32.26 -3.42 6.59
CA GLN A 364 -32.84 -4.75 6.78
C GLN A 364 -33.86 -5.14 5.70
N LYS A 365 -34.44 -4.18 4.97
CA LYS A 365 -35.34 -4.45 3.83
C LYS A 365 -34.59 -4.96 2.61
N GLU A 366 -33.33 -4.55 2.44
CA GLU A 366 -32.44 -4.94 1.34
C GLU A 366 -31.59 -6.17 1.70
N ASP A 367 -31.20 -6.26 2.97
CA ASP A 367 -30.34 -7.29 3.51
C ASP A 367 -30.91 -7.81 4.84
N PRO A 368 -31.54 -8.99 4.86
CA PRO A 368 -32.21 -9.51 6.05
C PRO A 368 -31.25 -9.86 7.19
N PHE A 369 -29.93 -9.92 6.94
CA PHE A 369 -28.91 -10.15 7.96
C PHE A 369 -28.36 -8.85 8.55
N TRP A 370 -28.79 -7.68 8.04
CA TRP A 370 -28.36 -6.38 8.55
C TRP A 370 -28.70 -6.22 10.03
N LYS A 371 -27.71 -5.83 10.83
CA LYS A 371 -27.86 -5.68 12.27
C LYS A 371 -28.29 -4.25 12.62
N ASP A 372 -29.24 -4.13 13.54
CA ASP A 372 -29.43 -2.87 14.27
C ASP A 372 -28.42 -2.79 15.41
N ILE A 373 -27.37 -1.99 15.22
CA ILE A 373 -26.19 -1.98 16.09
C ILE A 373 -26.36 -1.10 17.33
N ILE A 374 -27.55 -0.55 17.59
CA ILE A 374 -27.73 0.42 18.68
C ILE A 374 -28.04 -0.29 20.02
N PRO A 375 -27.31 0.03 21.12
CA PRO A 375 -26.21 1.01 21.20
C PRO A 375 -24.92 0.49 20.54
N ARG A 376 -24.35 1.33 19.66
CA ARG A 376 -23.12 0.99 18.91
C ARG A 376 -21.91 0.87 19.82
N PHE A 377 -21.89 1.72 20.84
CA PHE A 377 -20.91 1.74 21.89
C PHE A 377 -21.58 1.35 23.20
N VAL A 378 -21.19 0.19 23.71
CA VAL A 378 -21.74 -0.40 24.92
C VAL A 378 -20.83 -0.02 26.09
N LYS A 379 -21.43 0.35 27.20
CA LYS A 379 -20.71 0.74 28.42
C LYS A 379 -20.11 -0.50 29.10
N SER A 380 -18.83 -0.44 29.48
CA SER A 380 -18.16 -1.50 30.26
C SER A 380 -18.80 -1.70 31.63
N LYS A 381 -18.61 -2.89 32.22
CA LYS A 381 -19.14 -3.24 33.57
C LYS A 381 -18.69 -2.28 34.67
N ASP A 382 -17.46 -1.77 34.59
CA ASP A 382 -16.92 -0.79 35.55
C ASP A 382 -17.30 0.67 35.24
N GLY A 383 -17.96 0.90 34.10
CA GLY A 383 -18.44 2.19 33.64
C GLY A 383 -17.38 3.19 33.19
N LYS A 384 -16.11 2.76 33.06
CA LYS A 384 -14.98 3.63 32.68
C LYS A 384 -14.76 3.75 31.17
N TYR A 385 -15.28 2.79 30.40
CA TYR A 385 -15.03 2.68 28.98
C TYR A 385 -16.31 2.42 28.20
N LEU A 386 -16.23 2.71 26.90
CA LEU A 386 -17.16 2.26 25.89
C LEU A 386 -16.44 1.27 24.99
N TRP A 387 -17.12 0.20 24.61
CA TRP A 387 -16.61 -0.75 23.63
C TRP A 387 -17.57 -0.89 22.46
N LYS A 388 -17.04 -1.03 21.25
CA LYS A 388 -17.80 -1.04 20.00
C LYS A 388 -18.24 -2.45 19.63
N CYS A 389 -19.53 -2.59 19.33
CA CYS A 389 -20.16 -3.85 18.93
C CYS A 389 -20.02 -4.14 17.42
N ASP A 390 -20.71 -5.17 16.92
CA ASP A 390 -20.79 -5.57 15.50
C ASP A 390 -19.44 -5.92 14.84
N THR A 391 -18.65 -6.73 15.56
CA THR A 391 -17.32 -7.21 15.13
C THR A 391 -17.39 -8.05 13.85
N SER A 392 -16.49 -7.74 12.91
CA SER A 392 -16.42 -8.37 11.59
C SER A 392 -15.41 -9.51 11.52
N SER A 393 -15.52 -10.36 10.50
CA SER A 393 -14.69 -11.56 10.34
C SER A 393 -13.20 -11.27 10.08
N ASP A 394 -12.87 -10.13 9.49
CA ASP A 394 -11.50 -9.65 9.27
C ASP A 394 -10.76 -9.32 10.58
N GLU A 395 -11.48 -8.84 11.61
CA GLU A 395 -10.94 -8.68 12.97
C GLU A 395 -10.46 -10.02 13.53
N LEU A 396 -11.32 -11.04 13.43
CA LEU A 396 -10.98 -12.40 13.87
C LEU A 396 -9.82 -12.96 13.04
N ALA A 397 -9.80 -12.74 11.72
CA ALA A 397 -8.68 -13.17 10.88
C ALA A 397 -7.34 -12.60 11.37
N GLY A 398 -7.31 -11.32 11.71
CA GLY A 398 -6.12 -10.69 12.30
C GLY A 398 -5.76 -11.26 13.67
N HIS A 399 -6.76 -11.43 14.54
CA HIS A 399 -6.59 -11.95 15.90
C HIS A 399 -6.03 -13.38 15.89
N TYR A 400 -6.64 -14.32 15.18
CA TYR A 400 -6.17 -15.71 15.13
C TYR A 400 -4.80 -15.85 14.47
N PHE A 401 -4.50 -15.03 13.45
CA PHE A 401 -3.15 -14.97 12.89
C PHE A 401 -2.13 -14.58 13.95
N PHE A 402 -2.42 -13.53 14.71
CA PHE A 402 -1.51 -13.05 15.74
C PHE A 402 -1.42 -13.97 16.95
N TYR A 403 -2.53 -14.52 17.46
CA TYR A 403 -2.54 -15.38 18.65
C TYR A 403 -1.68 -16.63 18.47
N GLY A 404 -1.77 -17.30 17.31
CA GLY A 404 -0.91 -18.44 17.01
C GLY A 404 0.58 -18.06 17.00
N ILE A 405 0.91 -16.94 16.33
CA ILE A 405 2.28 -16.42 16.27
C ILE A 405 2.80 -16.05 17.67
N TYR A 406 1.99 -15.39 18.48
CA TYR A 406 2.37 -14.98 19.83
C TYR A 406 2.60 -16.21 20.73
N TYR A 407 1.72 -17.20 20.66
CA TYR A 407 1.84 -18.45 21.39
C TYR A 407 3.14 -19.19 21.07
N ASP A 408 3.49 -19.28 19.78
CA ASP A 408 4.67 -20.05 19.34
C ASP A 408 5.99 -19.30 19.54
N LEU A 409 6.00 -17.97 19.34
CA LEU A 409 7.24 -17.20 19.27
C LEU A 409 7.56 -16.36 20.52
N LEU A 410 6.59 -16.07 21.39
CA LEU A 410 6.80 -15.14 22.51
C LEU A 410 6.31 -15.61 23.88
N ALA A 411 5.27 -16.42 23.93
CA ALA A 411 4.75 -16.97 25.18
C ALA A 411 5.75 -18.00 25.72
N ASP A 412 6.72 -17.54 26.49
CA ASP A 412 7.85 -18.34 26.99
C ASP A 412 7.47 -19.11 28.25
N THR A 413 6.54 -18.56 29.06
CA THR A 413 6.06 -19.21 30.28
C THR A 413 4.70 -19.86 30.08
N GLU A 414 4.38 -20.87 30.91
CA GLU A 414 3.05 -21.49 30.83
C GLU A 414 1.94 -20.52 31.24
N GLU A 415 2.21 -19.54 32.11
CA GLU A 415 1.26 -18.48 32.43
C GLU A 415 0.93 -17.62 31.20
N GLU A 416 1.95 -17.23 30.42
CA GLU A 416 1.74 -16.50 29.16
C GLU A 416 0.94 -17.35 28.17
N LYS A 417 1.30 -18.63 28.00
CA LYS A 417 0.58 -19.56 27.13
C LYS A 417 -0.87 -19.79 27.57
N MET A 418 -1.13 -19.87 28.88
CA MET A 418 -2.48 -20.01 29.43
C MET A 418 -3.36 -18.84 29.04
N LEU A 419 -2.86 -17.60 29.07
CA LEU A 419 -3.63 -16.43 28.64
C LEU A 419 -4.02 -16.50 27.15
N VAL A 420 -3.14 -17.05 26.29
CA VAL A 420 -3.48 -17.24 24.88
C VAL A 420 -4.53 -18.34 24.71
N ARG A 421 -4.41 -19.44 25.46
CA ARG A 421 -5.40 -20.53 25.46
C ARG A 421 -6.78 -20.05 25.89
N GLU A 422 -6.83 -19.21 26.91
CA GLU A 422 -8.07 -18.59 27.40
C GLU A 422 -8.73 -17.76 26.28
N VAL A 423 -8.04 -16.75 25.74
CA VAL A 423 -8.64 -15.86 24.74
C VAL A 423 -9.02 -16.57 23.43
N VAL A 424 -8.19 -17.51 22.95
CA VAL A 424 -8.47 -18.30 21.74
C VAL A 424 -9.62 -19.26 22.00
N GLY A 425 -9.60 -19.95 23.14
CA GLY A 425 -10.65 -20.87 23.56
C GLY A 425 -12.00 -20.18 23.69
N ASP A 426 -12.05 -19.04 24.39
CA ASP A 426 -13.27 -18.27 24.62
C ASP A 426 -13.93 -17.86 23.29
N ILE A 427 -13.17 -17.28 22.36
CA ILE A 427 -13.71 -16.87 21.05
C ILE A 427 -14.15 -18.09 20.23
N THR A 428 -13.36 -19.17 20.21
CA THR A 428 -13.69 -20.34 19.39
C THR A 428 -14.93 -21.06 19.94
N ASP A 429 -15.01 -21.21 21.26
CA ASP A 429 -16.13 -21.84 21.94
C ASP A 429 -17.40 -21.00 21.80
N HIS A 430 -17.28 -19.67 21.81
CA HIS A 430 -18.36 -18.76 21.46
C HIS A 430 -18.90 -19.06 20.05
N LEU A 431 -18.03 -19.07 19.03
CA LEU A 431 -18.46 -19.38 17.65
C LEU A 431 -19.16 -20.74 17.58
N ILE A 432 -18.59 -21.79 18.17
CA ILE A 432 -19.19 -23.14 18.16
C ILE A 432 -20.56 -23.16 18.86
N ARG A 433 -20.65 -22.56 20.05
CA ARG A 433 -21.87 -22.50 20.86
C ARG A 433 -23.02 -21.80 20.13
N HIS A 434 -22.70 -20.84 19.27
CA HIS A 434 -23.66 -20.04 18.52
C HIS A 434 -23.82 -20.48 17.07
N GLY A 435 -23.44 -21.72 16.73
CA GLY A 435 -23.67 -22.28 15.39
C GLY A 435 -22.80 -21.62 14.31
N PHE A 436 -21.57 -21.27 14.67
CA PHE A 436 -20.59 -20.55 13.86
C PHE A 436 -20.97 -19.10 13.54
N LEU A 437 -21.81 -18.51 14.38
CA LEU A 437 -22.14 -17.09 14.39
C LEU A 437 -21.33 -16.39 15.48
N LEU A 438 -20.78 -15.22 15.17
CA LEU A 438 -20.32 -14.33 16.22
C LEU A 438 -21.55 -13.59 16.79
N GLN A 439 -22.04 -14.04 17.94
CA GLN A 439 -23.18 -13.43 18.63
C GLN A 439 -22.72 -12.29 19.53
N ASP A 440 -23.38 -11.16 19.44
CA ASP A 440 -23.04 -9.95 20.18
C ASP A 440 -23.90 -9.82 21.46
N HIS A 441 -23.68 -8.76 22.24
CA HIS A 441 -24.33 -8.50 23.52
C HIS A 441 -25.87 -8.41 23.50
N ASP A 442 -26.48 -8.18 22.34
CA ASP A 442 -27.93 -8.13 22.16
C ASP A 442 -28.53 -9.49 21.82
N GLY A 443 -27.72 -10.56 21.83
CA GLY A 443 -28.14 -11.90 21.45
C GLY A 443 -28.38 -12.05 19.94
N LYS A 444 -27.88 -11.14 19.11
CA LYS A 444 -27.95 -11.26 17.65
C LYS A 444 -26.55 -11.44 17.06
N ALA A 445 -26.48 -12.16 15.94
CA ALA A 445 -25.25 -12.27 15.17
C ALA A 445 -24.77 -10.88 14.72
N THR A 446 -23.47 -10.68 14.66
CA THR A 446 -22.89 -9.54 13.93
C THR A 446 -23.20 -9.71 12.45
N ARG A 447 -23.19 -8.60 11.70
CA ARG A 447 -23.50 -8.68 10.27
C ARG A 447 -22.44 -9.47 9.48
N TRP A 448 -21.17 -9.34 9.86
CA TRP A 448 -20.04 -9.70 9.01
C TRP A 448 -19.26 -10.94 9.46
N ALA A 449 -19.65 -11.58 10.57
CA ALA A 449 -19.01 -12.77 11.11
C ALA A 449 -20.03 -13.92 11.28
N ASP A 450 -20.71 -14.24 10.18
CA ASP A 450 -21.51 -15.46 10.02
C ASP A 450 -20.69 -16.49 9.22
N PHE A 451 -20.29 -17.57 9.90
CA PHE A 451 -19.55 -18.68 9.33
C PHE A 451 -20.39 -19.96 9.21
N SER A 452 -21.71 -19.83 9.35
CA SER A 452 -22.60 -20.98 9.35
C SER A 452 -22.73 -21.61 7.96
N PRO A 453 -22.77 -22.95 7.86
CA PRO A 453 -23.11 -23.62 6.59
C PRO A 453 -24.45 -23.14 6.02
N GLU A 454 -25.40 -22.78 6.87
CA GLU A 454 -26.70 -22.23 6.49
C GLU A 454 -26.57 -20.91 5.72
N PHE A 455 -25.77 -19.96 6.22
CA PHE A 455 -25.53 -18.69 5.56
C PHE A 455 -24.78 -18.89 4.23
N PHE A 456 -23.70 -19.67 4.24
CA PHE A 456 -22.91 -19.92 3.04
C PHE A 456 -23.69 -20.63 1.94
N ASN A 457 -24.63 -21.51 2.30
CA ASN A 457 -25.50 -22.21 1.35
C ASN A 457 -26.74 -21.40 0.94
N SER A 458 -26.94 -20.21 1.52
CA SER A 458 -27.97 -19.27 1.09
C SER A 458 -27.52 -18.43 -0.12
N VAL A 459 -28.49 -17.73 -0.74
CA VAL A 459 -28.22 -16.75 -1.80
C VAL A 459 -27.43 -15.53 -1.31
N TRP A 460 -27.32 -15.34 0.00
CA TRP A 460 -26.70 -14.16 0.62
C TRP A 460 -25.22 -14.35 0.98
N GLY A 461 -24.76 -15.60 1.10
CA GLY A 461 -23.38 -15.93 1.48
C GLY A 461 -22.60 -16.72 0.42
N TRP A 462 -23.23 -17.04 -0.73
CA TRP A 462 -22.61 -17.86 -1.79
C TRP A 462 -21.28 -17.29 -2.29
N ASP A 463 -21.19 -15.98 -2.49
CA ASP A 463 -20.01 -15.29 -3.01
C ASP A 463 -18.86 -15.23 -1.98
N GLN A 464 -19.19 -15.27 -0.68
CA GLN A 464 -18.22 -15.24 0.42
C GLN A 464 -17.81 -16.64 0.91
N ARG A 465 -18.55 -17.68 0.51
CA ARG A 465 -18.39 -19.07 0.99
C ARG A 465 -16.94 -19.54 0.99
N GLY A 466 -16.22 -19.35 -0.11
CA GLY A 466 -14.85 -19.86 -0.24
C GLY A 466 -13.90 -19.23 0.79
N LEU A 467 -13.91 -17.90 0.89
CA LEU A 467 -13.03 -17.16 1.80
C LEU A 467 -13.40 -17.43 3.26
N ASN A 468 -14.68 -17.32 3.63
CA ASN A 468 -15.09 -17.41 5.02
C ASN A 468 -15.05 -18.85 5.55
N SER A 469 -15.25 -19.87 4.70
CA SER A 469 -15.01 -21.27 5.08
C SER A 469 -13.53 -21.50 5.40
N MET A 470 -12.61 -20.97 4.59
CA MET A 470 -11.17 -21.06 4.88
C MET A 470 -10.81 -20.34 6.18
N MET A 471 -11.42 -19.18 6.47
CA MET A 471 -11.22 -18.48 7.73
C MET A 471 -11.67 -19.33 8.92
N MET A 472 -12.91 -19.83 8.93
CA MET A 472 -13.43 -20.64 10.04
C MET A 472 -12.59 -21.90 10.28
N LEU A 473 -12.21 -22.62 9.22
CA LEU A 473 -11.33 -23.79 9.34
C LEU A 473 -9.94 -23.40 9.88
N SER A 474 -9.42 -22.24 9.51
CA SER A 474 -8.14 -21.73 10.03
C SER A 474 -8.25 -21.40 11.52
N PHE A 475 -9.36 -20.80 11.96
CA PHE A 475 -9.60 -20.48 13.38
C PHE A 475 -9.62 -21.75 14.23
N LEU A 476 -10.33 -22.80 13.77
CA LEU A 476 -10.36 -24.10 14.46
C LEU A 476 -9.00 -24.77 14.51
N ASN A 477 -8.20 -24.67 13.44
CA ASN A 477 -6.83 -25.22 13.44
C ASN A 477 -5.93 -24.48 14.44
N VAL A 478 -6.01 -23.15 14.52
CA VAL A 478 -5.27 -22.35 15.50
C VAL A 478 -5.73 -22.69 16.91
N ALA A 479 -7.04 -22.79 17.15
CA ALA A 479 -7.59 -23.18 18.45
C ALA A 479 -7.13 -24.58 18.88
N HIS A 480 -7.14 -25.55 17.97
CA HIS A 480 -6.60 -26.88 18.23
C HIS A 480 -5.12 -26.83 18.60
N HIS A 481 -4.30 -26.09 17.85
CA HIS A 481 -2.87 -25.95 18.09
C HIS A 481 -2.55 -25.30 19.44
N VAL A 482 -3.23 -24.19 19.75
CA VAL A 482 -2.98 -23.39 20.96
C VAL A 482 -3.53 -24.11 22.20
N CYS A 483 -4.78 -24.57 22.15
CA CYS A 483 -5.49 -25.12 23.31
C CYS A 483 -5.24 -26.61 23.51
N GLY A 484 -4.90 -27.36 22.45
CA GLY A 484 -4.71 -28.81 22.50
C GLY A 484 -6.00 -29.63 22.65
N ASP A 485 -7.18 -28.98 22.58
CA ASP A 485 -8.47 -29.64 22.70
C ASP A 485 -8.84 -30.32 21.36
N PRO A 486 -9.10 -31.65 21.33
CA PRO A 486 -9.47 -32.36 20.11
C PRO A 486 -10.80 -31.90 19.51
N LYS A 487 -11.71 -31.30 20.30
CA LYS A 487 -13.03 -30.85 19.81
C LYS A 487 -12.94 -29.90 18.62
N TYR A 488 -11.89 -29.07 18.56
CA TYR A 488 -11.70 -28.10 17.49
C TYR A 488 -11.36 -28.77 16.16
N LEU A 489 -10.52 -29.80 16.18
CA LEU A 489 -10.19 -30.59 15.00
C LEU A 489 -11.40 -31.40 14.53
N GLU A 490 -12.11 -32.05 15.45
CA GLU A 490 -13.36 -32.79 15.15
C GLU A 490 -14.42 -31.87 14.53
N THR A 491 -14.55 -30.64 15.04
CA THR A 491 -15.46 -29.62 14.49
C THR A 491 -15.02 -29.19 13.09
N ALA A 492 -13.71 -29.03 12.86
CA ALA A 492 -13.19 -28.68 11.54
C ALA A 492 -13.43 -29.80 10.51
N GLU A 493 -13.30 -31.07 10.92
CA GLU A 493 -13.64 -32.22 10.08
C GLU A 493 -15.13 -32.25 9.73
N MET A 494 -15.99 -32.05 10.73
CA MET A 494 -17.44 -31.96 10.53
C MET A 494 -17.83 -30.85 9.53
N LEU A 495 -17.20 -29.67 9.61
CA LEU A 495 -17.47 -28.57 8.67
C LEU A 495 -16.97 -28.83 7.25
N ARG A 496 -15.95 -29.67 7.05
CA ARG A 496 -15.47 -30.04 5.70
C ARG A 496 -16.42 -30.98 4.97
N GLU A 497 -17.24 -31.71 5.72
CA GLU A 497 -18.22 -32.65 5.18
C GLU A 497 -19.59 -31.99 4.86
N LYS A 498 -19.83 -30.79 5.39
CA LYS A 498 -21.03 -29.97 5.15
C LYS A 498 -20.81 -28.96 4.03
#